data_AF-A0AAN1KP48-F1
#
_entry.id   AF-A0AAN1KP48-F1
#
_cell.length_a   1.000
_cell.length_b   1.000
_cell.length_c   1.000
_cell.angle_alpha   90.00
_cell.angle_beta   90.00
_cell.angle_gamma   90.00
#
_symmetry.space_group_name_H-M   'P 1'
#
loop_
_entity.id
_entity.type
_entity.pdbx_description
1 polymer ?
#
loop_
_entity_poly.entity_id
_entity_poly.type
_entity_poly.pdbx_seq_one_letter_code
_entity_poly.pdbx_strand_id
1 'polypeptide(L)'
;MKKLIIIVFLVSTLLGCASERYFGGNGAEAITYQEHHSFDFAIKNYDETAKQISALVKDIESTDKEATYVIDYKNTRSKKMLEKIFDQYPSHKVAPQRVEFKHVHTMRNDLNIQVTLTRLKTQQCAPAQIQHQIGQPDCFVESMRLKQVSYKSRLVGE
;
A
#
# COMPACT_ATOMS: atom_id res chain seq x y z
N MET A 1 -35.32 42.34 38.05
CA MET A 1 -35.48 41.26 37.04
C MET A 1 -34.67 41.51 35.76
N LYS A 2 -34.74 42.69 35.12
CA LYS A 2 -33.94 43.04 33.91
C LYS A 2 -32.41 42.83 34.03
N LYS A 3 -31.80 43.19 35.17
CA LYS A 3 -30.34 43.03 35.39
C LYS A 3 -29.90 41.55 35.47
N LEU A 4 -30.77 40.67 35.95
CA LEU A 4 -30.48 39.24 36.09
C LEU A 4 -30.52 38.53 34.74
N ILE A 5 -31.43 38.93 33.86
CA ILE A 5 -31.52 38.44 32.48
C ILE A 5 -30.27 38.83 31.68
N ILE A 6 -29.75 40.04 31.86
CA ILE A 6 -28.53 40.51 31.17
C ILE A 6 -27.31 39.70 31.63
N ILE A 7 -27.18 39.39 32.92
CA ILE A 7 -26.07 38.59 33.45
C ILE A 7 -26.13 37.15 32.91
N VAL A 8 -27.32 36.55 32.84
CA VAL A 8 -27.49 35.20 32.26
C VAL A 8 -27.12 35.18 30.77
N PHE A 9 -27.50 36.20 30.00
CA PHE A 9 -27.15 36.32 28.58
C PHE A 9 -25.65 36.59 28.35
N LEU A 10 -25.00 37.30 29.26
CA LEU A 10 -23.56 37.56 29.21
C LEU A 10 -22.75 36.29 29.55
N VAL A 11 -23.24 35.49 30.51
CA VAL A 11 -22.57 34.24 30.92
C VAL A 11 -22.74 33.15 29.86
N SER A 12 -23.90 33.07 29.19
CA SER A 12 -24.12 32.10 28.11
C SER A 12 -23.32 32.40 26.83
N THR A 13 -23.01 33.67 26.56
CA THR A 13 -22.16 34.07 25.41
C THR A 13 -20.67 33.86 25.68
N LEU A 14 -20.22 33.91 26.94
CA LEU A 14 -18.82 33.63 27.31
C LEU A 14 -18.49 32.13 27.39
N LEU A 15 -19.48 31.26 27.59
CA LEU A 15 -19.30 29.79 27.61
C LEU A 15 -19.44 29.13 26.23
N GLY A 16 -19.85 29.88 25.20
CA GLY A 16 -20.13 29.36 23.86
C GLY A 16 -18.94 29.27 22.91
N CYS A 17 -17.72 29.62 23.33
CA CYS A 17 -16.56 29.71 22.44
C CYS A 17 -15.32 28.99 22.99
N ALA A 18 -15.39 27.68 23.23
CA ALA A 18 -14.21 26.82 23.17
C ALA A 18 -14.61 25.35 23.14
N SER A 19 -14.22 24.67 22.05
CA SER A 19 -13.84 23.24 21.98
C SER A 19 -14.52 22.38 20.92
N GLU A 20 -15.03 22.96 19.83
CA GLU A 20 -15.01 22.21 18.55
C GLU A 20 -13.68 22.45 17.85
N ARG A 21 -12.63 21.87 18.42
CA ARG A 21 -11.51 21.42 17.61
C ARG A 21 -11.56 19.91 17.69
N TYR A 22 -11.68 19.28 16.52
CA TYR A 22 -11.64 17.84 16.27
C TYR A 22 -10.37 17.20 16.87
N PHE A 23 -10.29 17.11 18.20
CA PHE A 23 -9.14 16.59 18.95
C PHE A 23 -9.41 15.18 19.50
N GLY A 24 -10.57 14.60 19.20
CA GLY A 24 -10.99 13.29 19.72
C GLY A 24 -10.66 12.08 18.82
N GLY A 25 -10.03 12.30 17.67
CA GLY A 25 -9.70 11.23 16.73
C GLY A 25 -8.31 10.64 16.96
N ASN A 26 -8.21 9.32 17.00
CA ASN A 26 -6.93 8.64 16.79
C ASN A 26 -6.47 8.92 15.35
N GLY A 27 -5.50 9.81 15.17
CA GLY A 27 -4.86 9.98 13.87
C GLY A 27 -3.98 8.78 13.51
N ALA A 28 -3.57 8.68 12.26
CA ALA A 28 -2.53 7.74 11.86
C ALA A 28 -1.57 8.40 10.89
N GLU A 29 -0.30 8.10 11.09
CA GLU A 29 0.76 8.35 10.13
C GLU A 29 0.84 7.14 9.20
N ALA A 30 1.19 7.38 7.94
CA ALA A 30 1.41 6.31 6.99
C ALA A 30 2.58 6.60 6.08
N ILE A 31 3.43 5.59 5.88
CA ILE A 31 4.58 5.65 4.98
C ILE A 31 4.44 4.60 3.88
N THR A 32 4.66 5.04 2.65
CA THR A 32 4.77 4.17 1.48
C THR A 32 6.24 3.82 1.23
N TYR A 33 6.51 2.55 0.94
CA TYR A 33 7.86 2.09 0.66
C TYR A 33 7.85 0.93 -0.33
N GLN A 34 9.00 0.68 -0.95
CA GLN A 34 9.17 -0.41 -1.91
C GLN A 34 9.87 -1.60 -1.25
N GLU A 35 9.37 -2.80 -1.55
CA GLU A 35 10.05 -4.05 -1.24
C GLU A 35 10.47 -4.74 -2.53
N HIS A 36 11.70 -5.26 -2.55
CA HIS A 36 12.22 -6.04 -3.67
C HIS A 36 12.39 -7.48 -3.25
N HIS A 37 11.78 -8.39 -4.00
CA HIS A 37 11.82 -9.83 -3.76
C HIS A 37 12.39 -10.53 -4.99
N SER A 38 13.15 -11.61 -4.78
CA SER A 38 13.72 -12.43 -5.85
C SER A 38 13.43 -13.89 -5.58
N PHE A 39 12.81 -14.55 -6.56
CA PHE A 39 12.43 -15.96 -6.49
C PHE A 39 13.14 -16.76 -7.56
N ASP A 40 14.00 -17.68 -7.13
CA ASP A 40 14.74 -18.58 -8.00
C ASP A 40 14.02 -19.92 -8.14
N PHE A 41 13.86 -20.40 -9.39
CA PHE A 41 13.29 -21.71 -9.66
C PHE A 41 14.24 -22.60 -10.47
N ALA A 42 14.46 -23.81 -9.98
CA ALA A 42 15.04 -24.92 -10.73
C ALA A 42 13.88 -25.86 -11.13
N ILE A 43 13.57 -25.93 -12.42
CA ILE A 43 12.37 -26.60 -12.91
C ILE A 43 12.63 -28.10 -13.03
N LYS A 44 12.08 -28.87 -12.09
CA LYS A 44 12.03 -30.35 -12.17
C LYS A 44 10.77 -30.83 -12.89
N ASN A 45 9.63 -30.19 -12.61
CA ASN A 45 8.34 -30.47 -13.21
C ASN A 45 7.67 -29.15 -13.62
N TYR A 46 7.37 -29.00 -14.90
CA TYR A 46 6.79 -27.77 -15.45
C TYR A 46 5.38 -27.49 -14.93
N ASP A 47 4.53 -28.51 -14.81
CA ASP A 47 3.13 -28.31 -14.40
C ASP A 47 3.03 -27.94 -12.91
N GLU A 48 3.85 -28.56 -12.07
CA GLU A 48 3.93 -28.21 -10.65
C GLU A 48 4.52 -26.81 -10.46
N THR A 49 5.60 -26.50 -11.16
CA THR A 49 6.23 -25.17 -11.10
C THR A 49 5.26 -24.09 -11.58
N ALA A 50 4.50 -24.35 -12.64
CA ALA A 50 3.47 -23.42 -13.12
C ALA A 50 2.41 -23.13 -12.05
N LYS A 51 1.97 -24.15 -11.30
CA LYS A 51 1.01 -23.97 -10.19
C LYS A 51 1.60 -23.11 -9.07
N GLN A 52 2.86 -23.35 -8.69
CA GLN A 52 3.55 -22.57 -7.66
C GLN A 52 3.70 -21.10 -8.07
N ILE A 53 4.13 -20.84 -9.31
CA ILE A 53 4.27 -19.48 -9.84
C ILE A 53 2.89 -18.81 -9.95
N SER A 54 1.85 -19.51 -10.44
CA SER A 54 0.49 -18.96 -10.47
C SER A 54 -0.01 -18.57 -9.08
N ALA A 55 0.26 -19.36 -8.05
CA ALA A 55 -0.12 -19.05 -6.68
C ALA A 55 0.64 -17.82 -6.16
N LEU A 56 1.95 -17.73 -6.41
CA LEU A 56 2.79 -16.59 -6.06
C LEU A 56 2.28 -15.30 -6.70
N VAL A 57 2.07 -15.29 -8.02
CA VAL A 57 1.59 -14.11 -8.75
C VAL A 57 0.18 -13.72 -8.26
N LYS A 58 -0.68 -14.69 -7.96
CA LYS A 58 -2.02 -14.41 -7.42
C LYS A 58 -1.95 -13.72 -6.06
N ASP A 59 -1.09 -14.19 -5.16
CA ASP A 59 -0.89 -13.59 -3.84
C ASP A 59 -0.38 -12.15 -3.96
N ILE A 60 0.62 -11.94 -4.81
CA ILE A 60 1.18 -10.61 -5.09
C ILE A 60 0.13 -9.67 -5.66
N GLU A 61 -0.56 -10.04 -6.74
CA GLU A 61 -1.57 -9.16 -7.39
C GLU A 61 -2.77 -8.88 -6.46
N SER A 62 -3.07 -9.77 -5.53
CA SER A 62 -4.11 -9.53 -4.51
C SER A 62 -3.69 -8.51 -3.46
N THR A 63 -2.39 -8.40 -3.21
CA THR A 63 -1.82 -7.57 -2.17
C THR A 63 -1.36 -6.21 -2.68
N ASP A 64 -0.78 -6.18 -3.87
CA ASP A 64 -0.36 -4.96 -4.56
C ASP A 64 -0.69 -5.02 -6.05
N LYS A 65 -1.71 -4.25 -6.43
CA LYS A 65 -2.19 -4.17 -7.82
C LYS A 65 -1.25 -3.41 -8.75
N GLU A 66 -0.19 -2.80 -8.21
CA GLU A 66 0.81 -2.04 -8.95
C GLU A 66 2.17 -2.75 -8.99
N ALA A 67 2.25 -4.00 -8.51
CA ALA A 67 3.48 -4.77 -8.53
C ALA A 67 4.09 -4.83 -9.93
N THR A 68 5.42 -4.73 -9.98
CA THR A 68 6.20 -4.85 -11.22
C THR A 68 7.12 -6.06 -11.15
N TYR A 69 7.35 -6.68 -12.31
CA TYR A 69 8.02 -7.96 -12.46
C TYR A 69 9.12 -7.85 -13.51
N VAL A 70 10.30 -8.35 -13.16
CA VAL A 70 11.37 -8.65 -14.12
C VAL A 70 11.59 -10.16 -14.07
N ILE A 71 11.42 -10.81 -15.20
CA ILE A 71 11.42 -12.27 -15.31
C ILE A 71 12.57 -12.69 -16.21
N ASP A 72 13.62 -13.20 -15.59
CA ASP A 72 14.72 -13.80 -16.30
C ASP A 72 14.40 -15.27 -16.55
N TYR A 73 14.50 -15.70 -17.80
CA TYR A 73 14.27 -17.08 -18.20
C TYR A 73 15.45 -17.63 -19.00
N LYS A 74 15.75 -18.91 -18.83
CA LYS A 74 16.85 -19.57 -19.55
C LYS A 74 16.45 -20.12 -20.92
N ASN A 75 15.22 -20.62 -21.03
CA ASN A 75 14.74 -21.34 -22.23
C ASN A 75 13.33 -20.90 -22.66
N THR A 76 13.01 -21.13 -23.93
CA THR A 76 11.73 -20.72 -24.55
C THR A 76 10.52 -21.46 -23.98
N ARG A 77 10.70 -22.67 -23.45
CA ARG A 77 9.61 -23.43 -22.83
C ARG A 77 9.15 -22.76 -21.53
N SER A 78 10.10 -22.33 -20.70
CA SER A 78 9.82 -21.56 -19.48
C SER A 78 9.16 -20.23 -19.81
N LYS A 79 9.63 -19.53 -20.86
CA LYS A 79 8.97 -18.31 -21.36
C LYS A 79 7.49 -18.53 -21.66
N LYS A 80 7.15 -19.53 -22.48
CA LYS A 80 5.76 -19.84 -22.85
C LYS A 80 4.88 -20.17 -21.64
N MET A 81 5.43 -20.90 -20.67
CA MET A 81 4.74 -21.20 -19.41
C MET A 81 4.43 -19.91 -18.64
N LEU A 82 5.41 -19.01 -18.51
CA LEU A 82 5.26 -17.75 -17.81
C LEU A 82 4.28 -16.81 -18.53
N GLU A 83 4.38 -16.66 -19.85
CA GLU A 83 3.44 -15.86 -20.65
C GLU A 83 2.00 -16.29 -20.38
N LYS A 84 1.72 -17.61 -20.40
CA LYS A 84 0.40 -18.14 -20.07
C LYS A 84 -0.08 -17.80 -18.66
N ILE A 85 0.81 -17.68 -17.69
CA ILE A 85 0.47 -17.31 -16.31
C ILE A 85 0.16 -15.82 -16.23
N PHE A 86 1.04 -14.97 -16.78
CA PHE A 86 0.91 -13.52 -16.70
C PHE A 86 -0.20 -12.96 -17.59
N ASP A 87 -0.55 -13.63 -18.69
CA ASP A 87 -1.66 -13.29 -19.60
C ASP A 87 -3.06 -13.41 -18.95
N GLN A 88 -3.16 -14.11 -17.82
CA GLN A 88 -4.41 -14.25 -17.07
C GLN A 88 -4.83 -12.95 -16.37
N TYR A 89 -3.92 -12.00 -16.23
CA TYR A 89 -4.15 -10.74 -15.51
C TYR A 89 -4.38 -9.61 -16.51
N PRO A 90 -5.61 -9.06 -16.61
CA PRO A 90 -5.91 -7.97 -17.54
C PRO A 90 -5.06 -6.72 -17.30
N SER A 91 -4.67 -6.49 -16.05
CA SER A 91 -3.81 -5.37 -15.64
C SER A 91 -2.47 -5.36 -16.36
N HIS A 92 -1.89 -6.53 -16.69
CA HIS A 92 -0.65 -6.63 -17.45
C HIS A 92 -0.83 -6.29 -18.93
N LYS A 93 -2.04 -6.43 -19.47
CA LYS A 93 -2.35 -6.02 -20.85
C LYS A 93 -2.53 -4.52 -20.97
N VAL A 94 -3.10 -3.89 -19.94
CA VAL A 94 -3.31 -2.44 -19.86
C VAL A 94 -2.00 -1.70 -19.57
N ALA A 95 -1.11 -2.29 -18.77
CA ALA A 95 0.19 -1.73 -18.43
C ALA A 95 1.31 -2.77 -18.67
N PRO A 96 1.69 -3.01 -19.95
CA PRO A 96 2.66 -4.05 -20.31
C PRO A 96 4.05 -3.83 -19.70
N GLN A 97 4.42 -2.59 -19.40
CA GLN A 97 5.68 -2.27 -18.71
C GLN A 97 5.79 -2.86 -17.30
N ARG A 98 4.69 -3.39 -16.73
CA ARG A 98 4.71 -4.06 -15.42
C ARG A 98 5.37 -5.43 -15.47
N VAL A 99 5.50 -6.06 -16.65
CA VAL A 99 6.07 -7.40 -16.78
C VAL A 99 7.12 -7.39 -17.88
N GLU A 100 8.40 -7.47 -17.49
CA GLU A 100 9.51 -7.51 -18.41
C GLU A 100 10.10 -8.93 -18.49
N PHE A 101 10.19 -9.48 -19.70
CA PHE A 101 10.77 -10.80 -19.95
C PHE A 101 12.18 -10.67 -20.52
N LYS A 102 13.17 -11.23 -19.82
CA LYS A 102 14.59 -11.19 -20.22
C LYS A 102 15.12 -12.60 -20.44
N HIS A 103 15.76 -12.80 -21.58
CA HIS A 103 16.40 -14.08 -21.88
C HIS A 103 17.84 -14.08 -21.36
N VAL A 104 18.14 -14.96 -20.40
CA VAL A 104 19.46 -15.03 -19.77
C VAL A 104 19.97 -16.47 -19.79
N HIS A 105 20.88 -16.76 -20.71
CA HIS A 105 21.42 -18.11 -20.92
C HIS A 105 22.41 -18.58 -19.85
N THR A 106 23.11 -17.65 -19.21
CA THR A 106 24.20 -17.92 -18.27
C THR A 106 23.73 -18.16 -16.84
N MET A 107 22.41 -18.14 -16.58
CA MET A 107 21.86 -18.36 -15.24
C MET A 107 22.12 -19.79 -14.74
N ARG A 108 22.41 -19.86 -13.43
CA ARG A 108 22.52 -21.12 -12.70
C ARG A 108 21.17 -21.84 -12.61
N ASN A 109 20.11 -21.09 -12.34
CA ASN A 109 18.73 -21.59 -12.24
C ASN A 109 18.00 -21.45 -13.59
N ASP A 110 16.84 -22.09 -13.72
CA ASP A 110 16.06 -22.06 -14.96
C ASP A 110 15.26 -20.76 -15.11
N LEU A 111 14.82 -20.20 -13.99
CA LEU A 111 14.04 -18.96 -13.90
C LEU A 111 14.45 -18.16 -12.67
N ASN A 112 14.41 -16.84 -12.81
CA ASN A 112 14.43 -15.89 -11.72
C ASN A 112 13.28 -14.90 -11.91
N ILE A 113 12.46 -14.70 -10.87
CA ILE A 113 11.37 -13.73 -10.87
C ILE A 113 11.69 -12.68 -9.82
N GLN A 114 11.94 -11.46 -10.27
CA GLN A 114 12.15 -10.30 -9.43
C GLN A 114 10.84 -9.52 -9.36
N VAL A 115 10.44 -9.14 -8.16
CA VAL A 115 9.19 -8.44 -7.90
C VAL A 115 9.48 -7.19 -7.10
N THR A 116 8.98 -6.06 -7.56
CA THR A 116 8.94 -4.84 -6.76
C THR A 116 7.50 -4.56 -6.34
N LEU A 117 7.29 -4.55 -5.03
CA LEU A 117 6.01 -4.29 -4.37
C LEU A 117 6.00 -2.91 -3.76
N THR A 118 4.87 -2.23 -3.81
CA THR A 118 4.59 -1.04 -3.01
C THR A 118 3.79 -1.43 -1.77
N ARG A 119 4.33 -1.10 -0.60
CA ARG A 119 3.72 -1.37 0.70
C ARG A 119 3.32 -0.07 1.40
N LEU A 120 2.42 -0.23 2.37
CA LEU A 120 1.98 0.84 3.26
C LEU A 120 2.17 0.37 4.69
N LYS A 121 2.92 1.14 5.49
CA LYS A 121 3.01 0.95 6.93
C LYS A 121 2.28 2.10 7.61
N THR A 122 1.34 1.78 8.49
CA THR A 122 0.57 2.76 9.24
C THR A 122 0.91 2.68 10.72
N GLN A 123 1.06 3.82 11.39
CA GLN A 123 1.22 3.91 12.83
C GLN A 123 0.09 4.75 13.41
N GLN A 124 -0.56 4.25 14.46
CA GLN A 124 -1.57 5.02 15.18
C GLN A 124 -0.88 6.07 16.05
N CYS A 125 -1.32 7.32 15.97
CA CYS A 125 -0.75 8.41 16.74
C CYS A 125 -1.46 8.59 18.08
N ALA A 126 -0.79 9.28 19.00
CA ALA A 126 -1.44 9.76 20.22
C ALA A 126 -2.46 10.86 19.90
N PRO A 127 -3.59 10.93 20.61
CA PRO A 127 -4.54 12.01 20.45
C PRO A 127 -3.92 13.34 20.90
N ALA A 128 -4.28 14.43 20.22
CA ALA A 128 -3.83 15.77 20.58
C ALA A 128 -4.39 16.18 21.96
N GLN A 129 -3.52 16.66 22.85
CA GLN A 129 -3.91 17.07 24.21
C GLN A 129 -4.13 18.59 24.29
N ILE A 130 -5.22 19.00 24.92
CA ILE A 130 -5.71 20.40 25.00
C ILE A 130 -4.68 21.37 25.65
N GLN A 131 -3.69 20.85 26.37
CA GLN A 131 -2.66 21.65 27.07
C GLN A 131 -1.24 21.51 26.52
N HIS A 132 -1.01 20.68 25.50
CA HIS A 132 0.31 20.54 24.87
C HIS A 132 0.23 21.04 23.42
N GLN A 133 0.99 22.09 23.10
CA GLN A 133 1.03 22.72 21.77
C GLN A 133 1.58 21.82 20.65
N ILE A 134 1.97 20.59 20.96
CA ILE A 134 2.66 19.70 20.02
C ILE A 134 1.75 18.49 19.78
N GLY A 135 0.90 18.58 18.76
CA GLY A 135 0.45 17.36 18.08
C GLY A 135 1.65 16.66 17.47
N GLN A 136 1.64 15.32 17.39
CA GLN A 136 2.71 14.64 16.67
C GLN A 136 2.72 15.17 15.22
N PRO A 137 3.85 15.70 14.72
CA PRO A 137 3.95 16.09 13.32
C PRO A 137 3.63 14.89 12.42
N ASP A 138 3.12 15.16 11.22
CA ASP A 138 2.81 14.16 10.18
C ASP A 138 1.68 13.16 10.54
N CYS A 139 0.90 13.47 11.58
CA CYS A 139 -0.25 12.67 11.96
C CYS A 139 -1.58 13.16 11.35
N PHE A 140 -2.18 12.37 10.47
CA PHE A 140 -3.44 12.69 9.81
C PHE A 140 -4.65 12.22 10.65
N VAL A 141 -5.55 13.16 10.99
CA VAL A 141 -6.66 12.97 11.94
C VAL A 141 -7.86 12.20 11.33
N GLU A 142 -7.87 11.96 10.01
CA GLU A 142 -8.94 11.24 9.27
C GLU A 142 -8.46 9.94 8.60
N SER A 143 -7.53 9.22 9.24
CA SER A 143 -6.78 8.13 8.61
C SER A 143 -7.43 6.74 8.65
N MET A 144 -8.67 6.59 9.17
CA MET A 144 -9.32 5.28 9.36
C MET A 144 -9.51 4.48 8.05
N ARG A 145 -9.33 5.10 6.87
CA ARG A 145 -9.44 4.46 5.55
C ARG A 145 -8.11 4.03 4.93
N LEU A 146 -6.96 4.32 5.55
CA LEU A 146 -5.64 4.02 4.97
C LEU A 146 -5.37 2.52 4.81
N LYS A 147 -6.04 1.65 5.58
CA LYS A 147 -5.91 0.19 5.45
C LYS A 147 -6.56 -0.42 4.20
N GLN A 148 -7.36 0.35 3.45
CA GLN A 148 -8.12 -0.14 2.28
C GLN A 148 -7.67 0.49 0.94
N VAL A 149 -6.48 1.08 0.91
CA VAL A 149 -6.00 1.81 -0.26
C VAL A 149 -5.50 0.84 -1.33
N SER A 150 -6.20 0.82 -2.47
CA SER A 150 -5.87 -0.05 -3.60
C SER A 150 -4.59 0.36 -4.33
N TYR A 151 -4.32 1.67 -4.44
CA TYR A 151 -3.16 2.24 -5.14
C TYR A 151 -2.30 2.98 -4.13
N LYS A 152 -1.37 2.26 -3.51
CA LYS A 152 -0.56 2.78 -2.39
C LYS A 152 0.41 3.85 -2.86
N SER A 153 0.88 3.79 -4.11
CA SER A 153 1.76 4.80 -4.72
C SER A 153 1.16 6.21 -4.75
N ARG A 154 -0.17 6.33 -4.68
CA ARG A 154 -0.90 7.61 -4.73
C ARG A 154 -1.09 8.26 -3.36
N LEU A 155 -0.70 7.57 -2.29
CA LEU A 155 -0.66 8.14 -0.95
C LEU A 155 0.63 8.95 -0.82
N VAL A 156 0.60 10.17 -1.33
CA VAL A 156 1.66 11.16 -1.12
C VAL A 156 1.10 12.20 -0.14
N GLY A 157 1.71 12.30 1.04
CA GLY A 157 1.58 13.49 1.88
C GLY A 157 2.60 14.50 1.36
N GLU A 158 2.13 15.67 0.94
CA GLU A 158 2.98 16.87 0.84
C GLU A 158 3.22 17.46 2.24
#